data_AF-A0A3D3TQS3-F1
#
_entry.id   AF-A0A3D3TQS3-F1
#
_cell.length_a   1.000
_cell.length_b   1.000
_cell.length_c   1.000
_cell.angle_alpha   90.00
_cell.angle_beta   90.00
_cell.angle_gamma   90.00
#
_symmetry.space_group_name_H-M   'P 1'
#
loop_
_entity.id
_entity.type
_entity.pdbx_description
1 polymer ?
#
loop_
_entity_poly.entity_id
_entity_poly.type
_entity_poly.pdbx_seq_one_letter_code
_entity_poly.pdbx_strand_id
1 'polypeptide(L)'
;MNQNGNMSEEFEKMVNRMSKLDFPLVSSKEKKKDMIEDTKDEINDQFDEIIRKYSVKEQVGEEQKKQLWERAKEHASHEFKNLPNKLKINAFYFQELMHKYVELLIETVNDI
;
A
#
# COMPACT_ATOMS: atom_id res chain seq x y z
N MET A 1 12.67 -24.97 -7.21
CA MET A 1 12.43 -23.76 -6.40
C MET A 1 11.01 -23.83 -5.88
N ASN A 2 10.81 -23.60 -4.59
CA ASN A 2 9.48 -23.57 -3.97
C ASN A 2 8.74 -22.31 -4.46
N GLN A 3 7.54 -22.46 -5.02
CA GLN A 3 6.75 -21.33 -5.52
C GLN A 3 6.43 -20.31 -4.42
N ASN A 4 6.27 -20.77 -3.17
CA ASN A 4 5.98 -19.91 -2.02
C ASN A 4 7.16 -19.00 -1.65
N GLY A 5 8.41 -19.48 -1.79
CA GLY A 5 9.59 -18.66 -1.50
C GLY A 5 9.74 -17.49 -2.48
N ASN A 6 9.41 -17.71 -3.75
CA ASN A 6 9.51 -16.66 -4.77
C ASN A 6 8.40 -15.60 -4.65
N MET A 7 7.21 -15.98 -4.16
CA MET A 7 6.10 -15.04 -3.94
C MET A 7 6.41 -14.10 -2.77
N SER A 8 6.91 -14.63 -1.66
CA SER A 8 7.34 -13.83 -0.50
C SER A 8 8.39 -12.79 -0.88
N GLU A 9 9.36 -13.15 -1.73
CA GLU A 9 10.37 -12.19 -2.23
C GLU A 9 9.76 -11.05 -3.06
N GLU A 10 8.68 -11.29 -3.82
CA GLU A 10 8.01 -10.24 -4.60
C GLU A 10 7.22 -9.29 -3.69
N PHE A 11 6.54 -9.84 -2.68
CA PHE A 11 5.90 -9.03 -1.64
C PHE A 11 6.90 -8.23 -0.80
N GLU A 12 8.03 -8.83 -0.41
CA GLU A 12 9.10 -8.10 0.29
C GLU A 12 9.65 -6.94 -0.55
N LYS A 13 9.83 -7.12 -1.86
CA LYS A 13 10.25 -6.03 -2.76
C LYS A 13 9.20 -4.91 -2.80
N MET A 14 7.93 -5.27 -2.85
CA MET A 14 6.81 -4.34 -2.84
C MET A 14 6.79 -3.52 -1.54
N VAL A 15 6.87 -4.18 -0.37
CA VAL A 15 6.97 -3.54 0.95
C VAL A 15 8.18 -2.61 1.03
N ASN A 16 9.37 -3.10 0.64
CA ASN A 16 10.60 -2.31 0.68
C ASN A 16 10.54 -1.05 -0.19
N ARG A 17 9.80 -1.07 -1.31
CA ARG A 17 9.60 0.11 -2.15
C ARG A 17 8.86 1.23 -1.41
N MET A 18 7.92 0.88 -0.52
CA MET A 18 7.10 1.86 0.20
C MET A 18 7.95 2.79 1.07
N SER A 19 9.03 2.27 1.66
CA SER A 19 9.99 3.04 2.46
C SER A 19 10.74 4.14 1.68
N LYS A 20 10.73 4.08 0.34
CA LYS A 20 11.44 5.01 -0.55
C LYS A 20 10.50 6.03 -1.20
N LEU A 21 9.21 5.95 -0.92
CA LEU A 21 8.23 6.89 -1.45
C LEU A 21 8.47 8.27 -0.85
N ASP A 22 8.39 9.28 -1.71
CA ASP A 22 8.48 10.67 -1.30
C ASP A 22 7.67 11.54 -2.29
N PHE A 23 7.36 12.75 -1.87
CA PHE A 23 6.78 13.75 -2.74
C PHE A 23 7.89 14.59 -3.38
N PRO A 24 7.79 14.92 -4.68
CA PRO A 24 8.65 15.93 -5.27
C PRO A 24 8.58 17.22 -4.45
N LEU A 25 9.74 17.90 -4.34
CA LEU A 25 9.83 19.19 -3.66
C LEU A 25 8.75 20.15 -4.18
N VAL A 26 8.20 20.97 -3.28
CA VAL A 26 7.15 21.96 -3.53
C VAL A 26 5.83 21.44 -4.13
N SER A 27 5.56 20.13 -4.07
CA SER A 27 4.28 19.57 -4.53
C SER A 27 3.08 20.15 -3.78
N SER A 28 2.07 20.57 -4.53
CA SER A 28 0.79 21.06 -3.99
C SER A 28 0.06 19.94 -3.25
N LYS A 29 -0.87 20.30 -2.36
CA LYS A 29 -1.68 19.32 -1.63
C LYS A 29 -2.49 18.42 -2.56
N GLU A 30 -2.98 18.96 -3.66
CA GLU A 30 -3.75 18.23 -4.68
C GLU A 30 -2.86 17.20 -5.38
N LYS A 31 -1.69 17.63 -5.89
CA LYS A 31 -0.70 16.72 -6.50
C LYS A 31 -0.28 15.58 -5.56
N LYS A 32 -0.15 15.87 -4.27
CA LYS A 32 0.16 14.83 -3.27
C LYS A 32 -0.97 13.80 -3.10
N LYS A 33 -2.22 14.22 -3.23
CA LYS A 33 -3.37 13.29 -3.18
C LYS A 33 -3.42 12.45 -4.45
N ASP A 34 -3.21 13.07 -5.61
CA ASP A 34 -3.17 12.36 -6.89
C ASP A 34 -2.09 11.26 -6.84
N MET A 35 -0.88 11.61 -6.39
CA MET A 35 0.20 10.63 -6.21
C MET A 35 -0.14 9.49 -5.24
N ILE A 36 -0.91 9.77 -4.18
CA ILE A 36 -1.37 8.73 -3.24
C ILE A 36 -2.32 7.77 -3.96
N GLU A 37 -3.27 8.28 -4.73
CA GLU A 37 -4.22 7.43 -5.47
C GLU A 37 -3.51 6.66 -6.60
N ASP A 38 -2.64 7.31 -7.37
CA ASP A 38 -1.83 6.66 -8.41
C ASP A 38 -1.01 5.50 -7.83
N THR A 39 -0.38 5.71 -6.68
CA THR A 39 0.43 4.67 -6.02
C THR A 39 -0.43 3.53 -5.47
N LYS A 40 -1.63 3.84 -4.98
CA LYS A 40 -2.60 2.82 -4.54
C LYS A 40 -3.03 1.95 -5.72
N ASP A 41 -3.27 2.54 -6.89
CA ASP A 41 -3.64 1.81 -8.10
C ASP A 41 -2.45 0.95 -8.60
N GLU A 42 -1.22 1.49 -8.60
CA GLU A 42 -0.01 0.70 -8.90
C GLU A 42 0.20 -0.49 -7.94
N ILE A 43 -0.13 -0.31 -6.66
CA ILE A 43 -0.09 -1.38 -5.65
C ILE A 43 -1.09 -2.47 -6.00
N ASN A 44 -2.32 -2.10 -6.34
CA ASN A 44 -3.38 -3.05 -6.71
C ASN A 44 -2.97 -3.87 -7.93
N ASP A 45 -2.47 -3.20 -8.97
CA ASP A 45 -2.03 -3.86 -10.21
C ASP A 45 -0.90 -4.86 -9.95
N GLN A 46 0.11 -4.45 -9.18
CA GLN A 46 1.26 -5.31 -8.85
C GLN A 46 0.86 -6.48 -7.96
N PHE A 47 0.00 -6.24 -6.98
CA PHE A 47 -0.53 -7.29 -6.13
C PHE A 47 -1.29 -8.33 -6.95
N ASP A 48 -2.22 -7.91 -7.80
CA ASP A 48 -3.01 -8.81 -8.65
C ASP A 48 -2.12 -9.59 -9.64
N GLU A 49 -1.06 -8.97 -10.15
CA GLU A 49 -0.07 -9.65 -10.99
C GLU A 49 0.64 -10.78 -10.23
N ILE A 50 1.08 -10.52 -8.99
CA ILE A 50 1.72 -11.52 -8.13
C ILE A 50 0.74 -12.67 -7.85
N ILE A 51 -0.48 -12.35 -7.38
CA ILE A 51 -1.52 -13.35 -7.08
C ILE A 51 -1.81 -14.24 -8.29
N ARG A 52 -1.96 -13.65 -9.48
CA ARG A 52 -2.18 -14.38 -10.73
C ARG A 52 -0.98 -15.24 -11.10
N LYS A 53 0.24 -14.71 -10.99
CA LYS A 53 1.49 -15.40 -11.33
C LYS A 53 1.71 -16.66 -10.48
N TYR A 54 1.34 -16.61 -9.20
CA TYR A 54 1.48 -17.72 -8.27
C TYR A 54 0.22 -18.58 -8.12
N SER A 55 -0.81 -18.32 -8.94
CA SER A 55 -2.06 -19.12 -8.99
C SER A 55 -2.75 -19.26 -7.62
N VAL A 56 -2.70 -18.20 -6.81
CA VAL A 56 -3.42 -18.16 -5.53
C VAL A 56 -4.93 -18.26 -5.84
N LYS A 57 -5.59 -19.27 -5.26
CA LYS A 57 -6.98 -19.61 -5.57
C LYS A 57 -7.96 -18.51 -5.14
N GLU A 58 -7.64 -17.80 -4.07
CA GLU A 58 -8.50 -16.78 -3.50
C GLU A 58 -7.95 -15.40 -3.87
N GLN A 59 -8.78 -14.63 -4.57
CA GLN A 59 -8.43 -13.28 -4.98
C GLN A 59 -9.06 -12.30 -4.01
N VAL A 60 -8.30 -11.26 -3.65
CA VAL A 60 -8.84 -10.13 -2.89
C VAL A 60 -9.69 -9.30 -3.84
N GLY A 61 -11.01 -9.33 -3.66
CA GLY A 61 -11.94 -8.59 -4.50
C GLY A 61 -11.88 -7.08 -4.28
N GLU A 62 -12.39 -6.30 -5.23
CA GLU A 62 -12.36 -4.82 -5.20
C GLU A 62 -13.00 -4.22 -3.93
N GLU A 63 -14.12 -4.78 -3.46
CA GLU A 63 -14.77 -4.29 -2.24
C GLU A 63 -13.90 -4.56 -0.99
N GLN A 64 -13.20 -5.70 -0.96
CA GLN A 64 -12.28 -6.02 0.13
C GLN A 64 -11.06 -5.09 0.07
N LYS A 65 -10.47 -4.86 -1.11
CA LYS A 65 -9.37 -3.88 -1.29
C LYS A 65 -9.78 -2.49 -0.81
N LYS A 66 -11.00 -2.04 -1.12
CA LYS A 66 -11.54 -0.77 -0.63
C LYS A 66 -11.62 -0.72 0.90
N GLN A 67 -12.07 -1.79 1.55
CA GLN A 67 -12.11 -1.86 3.02
C GLN A 67 -10.71 -1.84 3.63
N LEU A 68 -9.75 -2.57 3.04
CA LEU A 68 -8.36 -2.55 3.47
C LEU A 68 -7.73 -1.16 3.29
N TRP A 69 -8.08 -0.46 2.21
CA TRP A 69 -7.65 0.92 1.96
C TRP A 69 -8.16 1.89 3.02
N GLU A 70 -9.45 1.82 3.39
CA GLU A 70 -9.99 2.64 4.48
C GLU A 70 -9.29 2.34 5.81
N ARG A 71 -9.05 1.05 6.13
CA ARG A 71 -8.30 0.66 7.33
C ARG A 71 -6.88 1.21 7.34
N ALA A 72 -6.18 1.19 6.20
CA ALA A 72 -4.85 1.77 6.08
C ALA A 72 -4.87 3.29 6.27
N LYS A 73 -5.86 3.99 5.72
CA LYS A 73 -6.05 5.44 5.92
C LYS A 73 -6.35 5.79 7.37
N GLU A 74 -7.18 5.01 8.05
CA GLU A 74 -7.49 5.19 9.48
C GLU A 74 -6.24 5.02 10.34
N HIS A 75 -5.46 3.96 10.07
CA HIS A 75 -4.19 3.70 10.75
C HIS A 75 -3.20 4.85 10.57
N ALA A 76 -2.89 5.23 9.32
CA ALA A 76 -1.98 6.34 9.04
C ALA A 76 -2.51 7.65 9.65
N SER A 77 -3.80 7.94 9.56
CA SER A 77 -4.39 9.13 10.18
C SER A 77 -4.23 9.15 11.70
N HIS A 78 -4.28 7.99 12.34
CA HIS A 78 -4.04 7.84 13.78
C HIS A 78 -2.59 8.14 14.14
N GLU A 79 -1.62 7.56 13.42
CA GLU A 79 -0.18 7.77 13.66
C GLU A 79 0.21 9.24 13.56
N PHE A 80 -0.37 9.95 12.60
CA PHE A 80 -0.09 11.37 12.36
C PHE A 80 -1.12 12.33 12.98
N LYS A 81 -1.96 11.86 13.93
CA LYS A 81 -3.07 12.64 14.52
C LYS A 81 -2.65 13.96 15.16
N ASN A 82 -1.44 13.98 15.74
CA ASN A 82 -0.90 15.13 16.46
C ASN A 82 -0.29 16.20 15.54
N LEU A 83 -0.16 15.93 14.24
CA LEU A 83 0.36 16.92 13.29
C LEU A 83 -0.70 17.97 12.92
N PRO A 84 -0.29 19.24 12.71
CA PRO A 84 -1.16 20.24 12.11
C PRO A 84 -1.70 19.77 10.75
N ASN A 85 -2.96 20.07 10.42
CA ASN A 85 -3.59 19.61 9.17
C ASN A 85 -2.81 19.96 7.90
N LYS A 86 -2.05 21.07 7.90
CA LYS A 86 -1.17 21.47 6.78
C LYS A 86 0.07 20.58 6.61
N LEU A 87 0.48 19.86 7.64
CA LEU A 87 1.65 18.96 7.67
C LEU A 87 1.27 17.48 7.63
N LYS A 88 -0.01 17.13 7.74
CA LYS A 88 -0.46 15.73 7.80
C LYS A 88 -0.09 14.94 6.53
N ILE A 89 -0.23 15.52 5.35
CA ILE A 89 0.17 14.87 4.08
C ILE A 89 1.64 15.20 3.79
N ASN A 90 2.52 14.45 4.44
CA ASN A 90 3.97 14.50 4.27
C ASN A 90 4.52 13.14 3.79
N ALA A 91 5.82 13.07 3.52
CA ALA A 91 6.47 11.85 3.02
C ALA A 91 6.24 10.64 3.94
N PHE A 92 6.39 10.82 5.26
CA PHE A 92 6.18 9.75 6.24
C PHE A 92 4.74 9.26 6.26
N TYR A 93 3.75 10.15 6.14
CA TYR A 93 2.35 9.74 6.00
C TYR A 93 2.12 8.90 4.75
N PHE A 94 2.73 9.30 3.62
CA PHE A 94 2.62 8.57 2.37
C PHE A 94 3.27 7.18 2.46
N GLN A 95 4.48 7.11 3.02
CA GLN A 95 5.18 5.86 3.29
C GLN A 95 4.36 4.94 4.19
N GLU A 96 3.86 5.44 5.33
CA GLU A 96 3.09 4.66 6.29
C GLU A 96 1.77 4.15 5.70
N LEU A 97 1.03 5.01 4.99
CA LEU A 97 -0.21 4.62 4.35
C LEU A 97 -0.01 3.49 3.34
N MET A 98 1.00 3.63 2.48
CA MET A 98 1.28 2.65 1.44
C MET A 98 1.86 1.36 2.03
N HIS A 99 2.74 1.46 3.01
CA HIS A 99 3.26 0.32 3.75
C HIS A 99 2.13 -0.47 4.39
N LYS A 100 1.25 0.20 5.16
CA LYS A 100 0.17 -0.47 5.85
C LYS A 100 -0.84 -1.09 4.89
N TYR A 101 -1.10 -0.44 3.75
CA TYR A 101 -1.99 -0.99 2.74
C TYR A 101 -1.44 -2.30 2.14
N VAL A 102 -0.14 -2.34 1.81
CA VAL A 102 0.51 -3.55 1.31
C VAL A 102 0.54 -4.67 2.35
N GLU A 103 0.84 -4.36 3.62
CA GLU A 103 0.77 -5.34 4.71
C GLU A 103 -0.61 -6.00 4.80
N LEU A 104 -1.68 -5.18 4.80
CA LEU A 104 -3.05 -5.68 4.91
C LEU A 104 -3.45 -6.60 3.74
N LEU A 105 -2.99 -6.28 2.52
CA LEU A 105 -3.21 -7.13 1.35
C LEU A 105 -2.50 -8.49 1.49
N ILE A 106 -1.25 -8.49 1.95
CA ILE A 106 -0.45 -9.71 2.16
C ILE A 106 -1.03 -10.56 3.30
N GLU A 107 -1.39 -9.95 4.43
CA GLU A 107 -2.05 -10.61 5.57
C GLU A 107 -3.31 -11.34 5.09
N THR A 108 -4.14 -10.66 4.28
CA THR A 108 -5.38 -11.23 3.75
C THR A 108 -5.14 -12.51 2.93
N VAL A 109 -4.02 -12.60 2.20
CA VAL A 109 -3.70 -13.79 1.39
C VAL A 109 -2.99 -14.88 2.19
N ASN A 110 -2.26 -14.53 3.24
CA ASN A 110 -1.59 -15.50 4.11
C ASN A 110 -2.52 -16.12 5.17
N ASP A 111 -3.61 -15.45 5.51
CA ASP A 111 -4.66 -15.94 6.43
C ASP A 111 -5.68 -16.88 5.75
N ILE A 112 -5.52 -17.12 4.44
CA ILE A 112 -6.34 -18.01 3.61
C ILE A 112 -5.60 -19.34 3.35
#